data_AF-A0A1H5F424-F1
#
_entry.id   AF-A0A1H5F424-F1
#
_cell.length_a   1.000
_cell.length_b   1.000
_cell.length_c   1.000
_cell.angle_alpha   90.00
_cell.angle_beta   90.00
_cell.angle_gamma   90.00
#
_symmetry.space_group_name_H-M   'P 1'
#
loop_
_entity.id
_entity.type
_entity.pdbx_description
1 polymer ?
#
loop_
_entity_poly.entity_id
_entity_poly.type
_entity_poly.pdbx_seq_one_letter_code
_entity_poly.pdbx_strand_id
1 'polypeptide(L)'
;MNSREYRLLRQRRRAARIEANRKRNRRRDTEAEHLIGFARMWAPFGGASAEDILVHFGLTTHRFIDRLWQAIAESKCTEDEILRLACVYPKQWKTSESSPDRRPSTPAGTDYSTDLKTCKR
;
A
#
# COMPACT_ATOMS: atom_id res chain seq x y z
N MET A 1 2.59 -50.22 13.63
CA MET A 1 3.02 -49.06 12.80
C MET A 1 4.39 -48.59 13.29
N ASN A 2 5.40 -48.48 12.43
CA ASN A 2 6.80 -48.28 12.86
C ASN A 2 7.15 -46.80 13.11
N SER A 3 7.91 -46.50 14.16
CA SER A 3 8.33 -45.12 14.52
C SER A 3 9.20 -44.44 13.45
N ARG A 4 9.91 -45.23 12.62
CA ARG A 4 10.66 -44.73 11.44
C ARG A 4 9.72 -44.30 10.32
N GLU A 5 8.69 -45.09 10.02
CA GLU A 5 7.70 -44.77 8.98
C GLU A 5 6.92 -43.51 9.33
N TYR A 6 6.54 -43.35 10.61
CA TYR A 6 5.86 -42.15 11.09
C TYR A 6 6.72 -40.89 10.93
N ARG A 7 8.02 -40.96 11.26
CA ARG A 7 8.98 -39.85 11.07
C ARG A 7 9.11 -39.47 9.60
N LEU A 8 9.25 -40.45 8.71
CA LEU A 8 9.34 -40.22 7.26
C LEU A 8 8.07 -39.57 6.71
N LEU A 9 6.89 -40.03 7.12
CA LEU A 9 5.61 -39.44 6.71
C LEU A 9 5.51 -37.97 7.13
N ARG A 10 5.90 -37.64 8.38
CA ARG A 10 5.91 -36.26 8.88
C ARG A 10 6.89 -35.38 8.10
N GLN A 11 8.08 -35.89 7.80
CA GLN A 11 9.09 -35.18 7.00
C GLN A 11 8.59 -34.91 5.57
N ARG A 12 7.99 -35.90 4.91
CA ARG A 12 7.39 -35.75 3.57
C ARG A 12 6.30 -34.67 3.55
N ARG A 13 5.39 -34.67 4.54
CA ARG A 13 4.35 -33.64 4.65
C ARG A 13 4.93 -32.24 4.86
N ARG A 14 5.98 -32.12 5.68
CA ARG A 14 6.68 -30.84 5.88
C ARG A 14 7.36 -30.36 4.60
N ALA A 15 8.06 -31.24 3.89
CA ALA A 15 8.70 -30.92 2.61
C ALA A 15 7.67 -30.48 1.56
N ALA A 16 6.55 -31.20 1.43
CA ALA A 16 5.47 -30.85 0.52
C ALA A 16 4.87 -29.46 0.83
N ARG A 17 4.70 -29.11 2.12
CA ARG A 17 4.23 -27.77 2.52
C ARG A 17 5.23 -26.68 2.19
N ILE A 18 6.52 -26.92 2.42
CA ILE A 18 7.60 -25.96 2.07
C ILE A 18 7.60 -25.73 0.56
N GLU A 19 7.51 -26.81 -0.23
CA GLU A 19 7.50 -26.71 -1.68
C GLU A 19 6.27 -25.97 -2.22
N ALA A 20 5.08 -26.26 -1.67
CA ALA A 20 3.87 -25.52 -2.01
C ALA A 20 3.97 -24.03 -1.66
N ASN A 21 4.61 -23.68 -0.53
CA ASN A 21 4.89 -22.29 -0.17
C ASN A 21 5.87 -21.64 -1.15
N ARG A 22 6.97 -22.31 -1.51
CA ARG A 22 7.92 -21.80 -2.50
C ARG A 22 7.25 -21.54 -3.85
N LYS A 23 6.42 -22.48 -4.31
CA LYS A 23 5.66 -22.31 -5.56
C LYS A 23 4.68 -21.14 -5.51
N ARG A 24 4.01 -20.94 -4.36
CA ARG A 24 3.13 -19.77 -4.15
C ARG A 24 3.90 -18.46 -4.14
N ASN A 25 5.03 -18.40 -3.44
CA ASN A 25 5.87 -17.20 -3.38
C ASN A 25 6.41 -16.87 -4.78
N ARG A 26 6.95 -17.84 -5.51
CA ARG A 26 7.41 -17.62 -6.90
C ARG A 26 6.33 -17.05 -7.81
N ARG A 27 5.07 -17.50 -7.66
CA ARG A 27 3.94 -16.93 -8.43
C ARG A 27 3.65 -15.47 -8.03
N ARG A 28 3.76 -15.14 -6.74
CA ARG A 28 3.59 -13.76 -6.27
C ARG A 28 4.72 -12.87 -6.77
N ASP A 29 5.95 -13.37 -6.80
CA ASP A 29 7.10 -12.62 -7.33
C ASP A 29 6.88 -12.29 -8.82
N THR A 30 6.42 -13.25 -9.63
CA THR A 30 6.08 -12.98 -11.04
C THR A 30 4.89 -12.03 -11.21
N GLU A 31 3.89 -12.08 -10.31
CA GLU A 31 2.78 -11.13 -10.32
C GLU A 31 3.25 -9.71 -9.94
N ALA A 32 4.15 -9.60 -8.96
CA ALA A 32 4.77 -8.35 -8.53
C ALA A 32 5.57 -7.68 -9.65
N GLU A 33 6.38 -8.46 -10.38
CA GLU A 33 7.11 -7.96 -11.55
C GLU A 33 6.17 -7.41 -12.63
N HIS A 34 5.07 -8.10 -12.92
CA HIS A 34 4.07 -7.64 -13.89
C HIS A 34 3.35 -6.36 -13.43
N LEU A 35 2.99 -6.27 -12.15
CA LEU A 35 2.35 -5.07 -11.58
C LEU A 35 3.26 -3.85 -11.69
N ILE A 36 4.54 -4.01 -11.31
CA ILE A 36 5.52 -2.93 -11.36
C ILE A 36 5.80 -2.53 -12.82
N GLY A 37 5.98 -3.50 -13.71
CA GLY A 37 6.21 -3.23 -15.14
C GLY A 37 5.06 -2.47 -15.79
N PHE A 38 3.83 -2.88 -15.50
CA PHE A 38 2.63 -2.19 -15.99
C PHE A 38 2.53 -0.77 -15.44
N ALA A 39 2.77 -0.57 -14.13
CA ALA A 39 2.74 0.75 -13.53
C ALA A 39 3.81 1.69 -14.13
N ARG A 40 5.01 1.19 -14.42
CA ARG A 40 6.09 1.94 -15.08
C ARG A 40 5.72 2.37 -16.49
N MET A 41 5.09 1.47 -17.26
CA MET A 41 4.65 1.76 -18.62
C MET A 41 3.61 2.89 -18.66
N TRP A 42 2.72 2.93 -17.67
CA TRP A 42 1.65 3.93 -17.59
C TRP A 42 2.02 5.21 -16.83
N ALA A 43 3.15 5.22 -16.09
CA ALA A 43 3.58 6.38 -15.32
C ALA A 43 3.72 7.69 -16.13
N PRO A 44 4.26 7.67 -17.37
CA PRO A 44 4.35 8.88 -18.19
C PRO A 44 2.99 9.46 -18.62
N PHE A 45 1.94 8.63 -18.63
CA PHE A 45 0.59 9.00 -19.07
C PHE A 45 -0.33 9.42 -17.92
N GLY A 46 0.21 9.54 -16.70
CA GLY A 46 -0.58 9.86 -15.52
C GLY A 46 -1.28 8.65 -14.88
N GLY A 47 -0.90 7.42 -15.27
CA GLY A 47 -1.38 6.19 -14.67
C GLY A 47 -2.34 5.40 -15.56
N ALA A 48 -2.56 4.14 -15.18
CA ALA A 48 -3.45 3.24 -15.90
C ALA A 48 -4.91 3.51 -15.52
N SER A 49 -5.81 3.42 -16.51
CA SER A 49 -7.24 3.58 -16.27
C SER A 49 -7.80 2.40 -15.46
N ALA A 50 -8.96 2.59 -14.83
CA ALA A 50 -9.64 1.52 -14.11
C ALA A 50 -10.00 0.34 -15.01
N GLU A 51 -10.31 0.61 -16.28
CA GLU A 51 -10.65 -0.38 -17.30
C GLU A 51 -9.44 -1.21 -17.68
N ASP A 52 -8.30 -0.58 -17.95
CA ASP A 52 -7.05 -1.29 -18.28
C ASP A 52 -6.60 -2.20 -17.13
N ILE A 53 -6.67 -1.69 -15.89
CA ILE A 53 -6.33 -2.47 -14.69
C ILE A 53 -7.26 -3.69 -14.57
N LEU A 54 -8.55 -3.52 -14.84
CA LEU A 54 -9.52 -4.60 -14.78
C LEU A 54 -9.30 -5.64 -15.89
N VAL A 55 -9.01 -5.21 -17.12
CA VAL A 55 -8.78 -6.11 -18.26
C VAL A 55 -7.48 -6.92 -18.07
N HIS A 56 -6.41 -6.29 -17.59
CA HIS A 56 -5.12 -6.95 -17.46
C HIS A 56 -4.99 -7.81 -16.20
N PHE A 57 -5.53 -7.35 -15.06
CA PHE A 57 -5.32 -8.01 -13.77
C PHE A 57 -6.61 -8.53 -13.12
N GLY A 58 -7.79 -8.15 -13.61
CA GLY A 58 -9.06 -8.47 -12.95
C GLY A 58 -9.21 -7.78 -11.59
N LEU A 59 -8.49 -6.67 -11.36
CA LEU A 59 -8.47 -5.95 -10.10
C LEU A 59 -9.19 -4.59 -10.22
N THR A 60 -9.68 -4.09 -9.09
CA THR A 60 -10.09 -2.69 -8.98
C THR A 60 -8.85 -1.79 -8.78
N THR A 61 -8.94 -0.52 -9.17
CA THR A 61 -7.83 0.44 -9.03
C THR A 61 -7.28 0.51 -7.60
N HIS A 62 -8.15 0.53 -6.58
CA HIS A 62 -7.71 0.53 -5.18
C HIS A 62 -6.90 -0.72 -4.83
N ARG A 63 -7.37 -1.90 -5.23
CA ARG A 63 -6.64 -3.15 -4.97
C ARG A 63 -5.35 -3.23 -5.75
N PHE A 64 -5.31 -2.69 -6.96
CA PHE A 64 -4.10 -2.58 -7.76
C PHE A 64 -3.06 -1.71 -7.05
N ILE A 65 -3.44 -0.52 -6.55
CA ILE A 65 -2.54 0.37 -5.81
C ILE A 65 -1.98 -0.32 -4.56
N ASP A 66 -2.83 -0.99 -3.77
CA ASP A 66 -2.38 -1.72 -2.59
C ASP A 66 -1.36 -2.82 -2.94
N ARG A 67 -1.64 -3.61 -3.98
CA ARG A 67 -0.76 -4.68 -4.46
C ARG A 67 0.53 -4.14 -5.06
N LEU A 68 0.48 -3.03 -5.78
CA LEU A 68 1.64 -2.35 -6.34
C LEU A 68 2.59 -1.93 -5.23
N TRP A 69 2.07 -1.29 -4.18
CA TRP A 69 2.89 -0.87 -3.03
C TRP A 69 3.47 -2.05 -2.25
N GLN A 70 2.73 -3.15 -2.14
CA GLN A 70 3.26 -4.38 -1.56
C GLN A 70 4.38 -4.99 -2.42
N ALA A 71 4.20 -5.06 -3.74
CA ALA A 71 5.19 -5.53 -4.69
C ALA A 71 6.47 -4.67 -4.68
N ILE A 72 6.33 -3.35 -4.57
CA ILE A 72 7.47 -2.42 -4.44
C ILE A 72 8.24 -2.69 -3.13
N ALA A 73 7.54 -2.94 -2.02
CA ALA A 73 8.21 -3.24 -0.74
C ALA A 73 8.91 -4.61 -0.73
N GLU A 74 8.38 -5.59 -1.48
CA GLU A 74 8.96 -6.93 -1.59
C GLU A 74 10.09 -7.01 -2.64
N SER A 75 10.13 -6.08 -3.59
CA SER A 75 11.13 -6.01 -4.66
C SER A 75 12.23 -4.98 -4.38
N LYS A 76 13.37 -5.09 -5.08
CA LYS A 76 14.46 -4.11 -5.03
C LYS A 76 14.19 -2.94 -6.00
N CYS A 77 13.10 -2.20 -5.80
CA CYS A 77 12.81 -1.00 -6.59
C CYS A 77 13.72 0.17 -6.16
N THR A 78 14.14 1.04 -7.09
CA THR A 78 14.98 2.20 -6.72
C THR A 78 14.14 3.34 -6.14
N GLU A 79 14.73 4.17 -5.29
CA GLU A 79 14.02 5.30 -4.65
C GLU A 79 13.39 6.25 -5.69
N ASP A 80 14.10 6.53 -6.78
CA ASP A 80 13.59 7.39 -7.87
C ASP A 80 12.35 6.81 -8.56
N GLU A 81 12.33 5.48 -8.75
CA GLU A 81 11.17 4.78 -9.33
C GLU A 81 9.99 4.81 -8.37
N ILE A 82 10.26 4.63 -7.08
CA ILE A 82 9.24 4.71 -6.03
C ILE A 82 8.60 6.09 -6.01
N LEU A 83 9.39 7.17 -6.06
CA LEU A 83 8.89 8.54 -6.07
C LEU A 83 8.04 8.83 -7.31
N ARG A 84 8.48 8.40 -8.49
CA ARG A 84 7.71 8.56 -9.74
C ARG A 84 6.37 7.83 -9.67
N LEU A 85 6.36 6.60 -9.17
CA LEU A 85 5.13 5.83 -9.00
C LEU A 85 4.25 6.43 -7.91
N ALA A 86 4.81 7.04 -6.86
CA ALA A 86 4.05 7.69 -5.79
C ALA A 86 3.26 8.90 -6.27
N CYS A 87 3.81 9.69 -7.20
CA CYS A 87 3.12 10.82 -7.79
C CYS A 87 1.90 10.40 -8.63
N VAL A 88 1.96 9.23 -9.27
CA VAL A 88 0.91 8.73 -10.17
C VAL A 88 -0.12 7.86 -9.43
N TYR A 89 0.36 7.02 -8.53
CA TYR A 89 -0.43 6.08 -7.74
C TYR A 89 -0.29 6.41 -6.26
N PRO A 90 -0.97 7.46 -5.77
CA PRO A 90 -0.86 7.87 -4.38
C PRO A 90 -1.29 6.71 -3.49
N LYS A 91 -0.42 6.37 -2.55
CA LYS A 91 -0.74 5.39 -1.51
C LYS A 91 -1.82 6.02 -0.63
N GLN A 92 -3.06 5.58 -0.80
CA GLN A 92 -4.13 5.92 0.13
C GLN A 92 -3.84 5.22 1.47
N TRP A 93 -2.94 5.80 2.26
CA TRP A 93 -2.99 5.59 3.69
C TRP A 93 -4.35 6.15 4.07
N LYS A 94 -5.24 5.31 4.58
CA LYS A 94 -6.60 5.74 4.91
C LYS A 94 -6.50 6.97 5.80
N THR A 95 -6.82 8.14 5.26
CA THR A 95 -7.28 9.26 6.06
C THR A 95 -8.70 8.89 6.49
N SER A 96 -8.81 7.93 7.40
CA SER A 96 -9.95 7.87 8.33
C SER A 96 -9.89 9.01 9.34
N GLU A 97 -8.92 9.92 9.20
CA GLU A 97 -8.63 11.04 10.09
C GLU A 97 -8.85 12.38 9.37
N SER A 98 -9.98 12.49 8.66
CA SER A 98 -10.62 13.76 8.32
C SER A 98 -12.12 13.56 8.43
N SER A 99 -12.60 13.42 9.67
CA SER A 99 -13.88 14.03 10.00
C SER A 99 -13.58 15.50 10.34
N PRO A 100 -13.95 16.48 9.49
CA PRO A 100 -13.87 17.87 9.82
C PRO A 100 -15.12 18.24 10.62
N ASP A 101 -15.28 17.66 11.80
CA ASP A 101 -16.33 18.06 12.75
C ASP A 101 -15.70 18.50 14.07
N ARG A 102 -14.65 19.31 13.98
CA ARG A 102 -14.45 20.38 14.96
C ARG A 102 -15.03 21.66 14.38
N ARG A 103 -16.33 21.83 14.60
CA ARG A 103 -16.94 23.16 14.61
C ARG A 103 -16.08 24.08 15.48
N PRO A 104 -15.68 25.27 15.01
CA PRO A 104 -15.20 26.30 15.91
C PRO A 104 -16.40 26.77 16.74
N SER A 105 -16.50 26.29 17.97
CA SER A 105 -17.40 26.84 18.98
C SER A 105 -16.83 28.18 19.45
N THR A 106 -17.32 29.29 18.93
CA THR A 106 -17.22 30.60 19.58
C THR A 106 -18.52 31.38 19.36
N PRO A 107 -18.91 32.35 20.22
CA PRO A 107 -18.43 32.64 21.57
C PRO A 107 -19.60 32.83 22.59
N ALA A 108 -19.43 32.38 23.83
CA ALA A 108 -20.20 32.90 24.96
C ALA A 108 -19.28 33.83 25.75
N GLY A 109 -19.69 35.08 25.88
CA GLY A 109 -18.87 36.19 26.32
C GLY A 109 -18.27 36.05 27.71
N THR A 110 -17.12 36.69 27.87
CA THR A 110 -16.75 37.36 29.11
C THR A 110 -16.08 38.67 28.72
N ASP A 111 -16.73 39.73 29.18
CA ASP A 111 -16.19 41.07 29.31
C ASP A 111 -14.81 41.04 29.98
N TYR A 112 -13.82 41.66 29.35
CA TYR A 112 -12.87 42.47 30.08
C TYR A 112 -12.34 43.60 29.19
N SER A 113 -12.83 44.77 29.54
CA SER A 113 -12.31 46.08 29.23
C SER A 113 -10.86 46.24 29.70
N THR A 114 -10.12 47.08 28.95
CA THR A 114 -8.88 47.81 29.32
C THR A 114 -7.64 46.94 29.59
N ASP A 115 -6.49 47.18 28.97
CA ASP A 115 -5.77 48.46 29.01
C ASP A 115 -4.70 48.59 27.91
N LEU A 116 -4.38 49.85 27.61
CA LEU A 116 -3.30 50.28 26.73
C LEU A 116 -1.93 49.81 27.25
N LYS A 117 -1.01 49.54 26.30
CA LYS A 117 0.43 49.90 26.27
C LYS A 117 1.16 48.94 25.31
N THR A 118 2.17 49.25 24.49
CA THR A 118 2.92 50.44 24.07
C THR A 118 4.04 49.91 23.14
N CYS A 119 4.28 50.56 21.98
CA CYS A 119 5.53 50.54 21.16
C CYS A 119 6.05 49.20 20.59
N LYS A 120 6.86 49.10 19.53
CA LYS A 120 7.53 49.98 18.55
C LYS A 120 7.99 49.02 17.41
N ARG A 121 7.76 49.33 16.14
CA ARG A 121 8.71 49.88 15.16
C ARG A 121 9.94 49.02 14.90
#